data_AF-A0ABD2I2B6-F1
#
_entry.id   AF-A0ABD2I2B6-F1
#
_cell.length_a   1.000
_cell.length_b   1.000
_cell.length_c   1.000
_cell.angle_alpha   90.00
_cell.angle_beta   90.00
_cell.angle_gamma   90.00
#
_symmetry.space_group_name_H-M   'P 1'
#
loop_
_entity.id
_entity.type
_entity.pdbx_description
1 polymer ?
#
loop_
_entity_poly.entity_id
_entity_poly.type
_entity_poly.pdbx_seq_one_letter_code
_entity_poly.pdbx_strand_id
1 'polypeptide(L)'
;MVRDLLFVFEIGKTFPFFGLLDANDKIALCSNIAMPLYSLCKNFYSVQQNCDIVCNPSGVLTINIFANTYYNEDPVAMGMGHTLLCKAIEPFRRLKLSTEEFVLIRAIIYSHMVSPGLSDQAQKLLFTEAEKYSSLLMNIVQINYGAAPGALRYVELMGLIEGLFNMGAKHRQLFTYISNVLDPNFDRVMPSVLAKICTKGPVESHQLFPF
;
A
#
# COMPACT_ATOMS: atom_id res chain seq x y z
N MET A 1 -7.39 -9.94 0.92
CA MET A 1 -6.95 -8.86 1.81
C MET A 1 -6.08 -9.34 2.97
N VAL A 2 -6.60 -10.10 3.95
CA VAL A 2 -5.80 -10.55 5.13
C VAL A 2 -4.48 -11.19 4.70
N ARG A 3 -4.55 -12.17 3.79
CA ARG A 3 -3.37 -12.84 3.23
C ARG A 3 -2.42 -11.88 2.51
N ASP A 4 -2.96 -10.91 1.77
CA ASP A 4 -2.17 -9.92 1.02
C ASP A 4 -1.38 -9.01 1.99
N LEU A 5 -2.01 -8.60 3.09
CA LEU A 5 -1.37 -7.80 4.14
C LEU A 5 -0.28 -8.58 4.88
N LEU A 6 -0.51 -9.87 5.14
CA LEU A 6 0.52 -10.74 5.71
C LEU A 6 1.73 -10.83 4.77
N PHE A 7 1.50 -11.01 3.47
CA PHE A 7 2.60 -11.01 2.49
C PHE A 7 3.37 -9.69 2.44
N VAL A 8 2.70 -8.55 2.59
CA VAL A 8 3.38 -7.26 2.74
C VAL A 8 4.36 -7.28 3.91
N PHE A 9 3.96 -7.79 5.08
CA PHE A 9 4.87 -7.84 6.22
C PHE A 9 6.01 -8.87 6.05
N GLU A 10 5.73 -10.04 5.47
CA GLU A 10 6.78 -11.03 5.19
C GLU A 10 7.81 -10.52 4.18
N ILE A 11 7.38 -9.78 3.15
CA ILE A 11 8.31 -9.13 2.21
C ILE A 11 9.14 -8.05 2.92
N GLY A 12 8.54 -7.26 3.80
CA GLY A 12 9.25 -6.26 4.61
C GLY A 12 10.46 -6.87 5.36
N LYS A 13 10.28 -8.07 5.92
CA LYS A 13 11.36 -8.79 6.64
C LYS A 13 12.54 -9.21 5.76
N THR A 14 12.38 -9.24 4.44
CA THR A 14 13.48 -9.57 3.52
C THR A 14 14.44 -8.41 3.31
N PHE A 15 14.07 -7.18 3.70
CA PHE A 15 14.94 -6.02 3.59
C PHE A 15 15.93 -5.96 4.77
N PRO A 16 17.25 -5.83 4.53
CA PRO A 16 18.24 -5.81 5.61
C PRO A 16 18.00 -4.70 6.64
N PHE A 17 17.60 -3.50 6.21
CA PHE A 17 17.32 -2.37 7.10
C PHE A 17 16.13 -2.63 8.03
N PHE A 18 15.17 -3.48 7.61
CA PHE A 18 14.00 -3.78 8.43
C PHE A 18 14.39 -4.55 9.70
N GLY A 19 15.44 -5.38 9.63
CA GLY A 19 15.98 -6.07 10.80
C GLY A 19 16.56 -5.13 11.86
N LEU A 20 17.02 -3.94 11.45
CA LEU A 20 17.66 -2.94 12.31
C LEU A 20 16.67 -2.04 13.05
N LEU A 21 15.40 -2.01 12.61
CA LEU A 21 14.34 -1.26 13.28
C LEU A 21 13.93 -1.96 14.58
N ASP A 22 13.61 -1.18 15.61
CA ASP A 22 13.01 -1.74 16.82
C ASP A 22 11.54 -2.16 16.58
N ALA A 23 10.90 -2.76 17.59
CA ALA A 23 9.53 -3.23 17.46
C ALA A 23 8.52 -2.10 17.21
N ASN A 24 8.71 -0.93 17.83
CA ASN A 24 7.81 0.21 17.72
C ASN A 24 7.95 0.86 16.33
N ASP A 25 9.18 1.00 15.85
CA ASP A 25 9.48 1.54 14.53
C ASP A 25 8.96 0.63 13.42
N LYS A 26 9.09 -0.70 13.56
CA LYS A 26 8.47 -1.68 12.66
C LYS A 26 6.97 -1.50 12.60
N ILE A 27 6.31 -1.38 13.76
CA ILE A 27 4.87 -1.16 13.87
C ILE A 27 4.46 0.15 13.18
N ALA A 28 5.15 1.25 13.49
CA ALA A 28 4.85 2.58 12.96
C ALA A 28 4.98 2.60 11.44
N LEU A 29 6.09 2.07 10.92
CA LEU A 29 6.34 1.92 9.50
C LEU A 29 5.26 1.06 8.83
N CYS A 30 5.08 -0.19 9.29
CA CYS A 30 4.12 -1.13 8.72
C CYS A 30 2.69 -0.58 8.71
N SER A 31 2.28 0.12 9.77
CA SER A 31 0.95 0.74 9.87
C SER A 31 0.72 1.82 8.82
N ASN A 32 1.78 2.53 8.43
CA ASN A 32 1.71 3.60 7.43
C ASN A 32 1.75 3.04 5.99
N ILE A 33 2.58 2.02 5.74
CA ILE A 33 2.85 1.52 4.38
C ILE A 33 1.95 0.35 3.94
N ALA A 34 1.22 -0.29 4.86
CA ALA A 34 0.42 -1.48 4.55
C ALA A 34 -0.60 -1.24 3.42
N MET A 35 -1.41 -0.17 3.52
CA MET A 35 -2.47 0.11 2.53
C MET A 35 -1.93 0.65 1.20
N PRO A 36 -0.90 1.51 1.16
CA PRO A 36 -0.18 1.84 -0.07
C PRO A 36 0.37 0.60 -0.78
N LEU A 37 1.04 -0.30 -0.06
CA LEU A 37 1.61 -1.53 -0.63
C LEU A 37 0.54 -2.51 -1.09
N TYR A 38 -0.54 -2.66 -0.34
CA TYR A 38 -1.70 -3.42 -0.77
C TYR A 38 -2.24 -2.90 -2.11
N SER A 39 -2.39 -1.57 -2.22
CA SER A 39 -2.86 -0.92 -3.45
C SER A 39 -1.88 -1.13 -4.62
N LEU A 40 -0.58 -0.98 -4.38
CA LEU A 40 0.46 -1.20 -5.38
C LEU A 40 0.38 -2.62 -5.96
N CYS A 41 0.41 -3.64 -5.09
CA CYS A 41 0.36 -5.04 -5.50
C CYS A 41 -0.93 -5.35 -6.26
N LYS A 42 -2.08 -4.95 -5.72
CA LYS A 42 -3.38 -5.24 -6.32
C LYS A 42 -3.53 -4.66 -7.72
N ASN A 43 -3.19 -3.40 -7.91
CA ASN A 43 -3.34 -2.74 -9.20
C ASN A 43 -2.30 -3.26 -10.21
N PHE A 44 -1.04 -3.43 -9.80
CA PHE A 44 -0.01 -3.99 -10.68
C PHE A 44 -0.39 -5.37 -11.20
N TYR A 45 -0.77 -6.31 -10.32
CA TYR A 45 -1.12 -7.66 -10.76
C TYR A 45 -2.42 -7.71 -11.56
N SER A 46 -3.38 -6.82 -11.30
CA SER A 46 -4.59 -6.73 -12.12
C SER A 46 -4.28 -6.32 -13.56
N VAL A 47 -3.37 -5.35 -13.74
CA VAL A 47 -2.91 -4.94 -15.08
C VAL A 47 -2.14 -6.08 -15.76
N GLN A 48 -1.30 -6.80 -15.04
CA GLN A 48 -0.60 -7.98 -15.59
C GLN A 48 -1.56 -9.09 -16.05
N GLN A 49 -2.72 -9.21 -15.41
CA GLN A 49 -3.79 -10.14 -15.80
C GLN A 49 -4.72 -9.58 -16.89
N ASN A 50 -4.43 -8.39 -17.44
CA ASN A 50 -5.29 -7.68 -18.40
C ASN A 50 -6.70 -7.38 -17.86
N CYS A 51 -6.86 -7.23 -16.54
CA CYS A 51 -8.11 -6.81 -15.94
C CYS A 51 -8.29 -5.29 -16.12
N ASP A 52 -9.50 -4.85 -16.51
CA ASP A 52 -9.85 -3.43 -16.60
C ASP A 52 -10.10 -2.77 -15.24
N ILE A 53 -10.37 -3.58 -14.21
CA ILE A 53 -10.58 -3.16 -12.81
C ILE A 53 -9.85 -4.11 -11.87
N VAL A 54 -9.78 -3.78 -10.57
CA VAL A 54 -9.02 -4.57 -9.60
C VAL A 54 -9.61 -5.98 -9.45
N CYS A 55 -8.80 -6.99 -9.76
CA CYS A 55 -9.15 -8.40 -9.67
C CYS A 55 -8.34 -9.11 -8.57
N ASN A 56 -8.83 -10.27 -8.13
CA ASN A 56 -8.09 -11.15 -7.23
C ASN A 56 -7.18 -12.10 -8.04
N PRO A 57 -6.28 -12.87 -7.41
CA PRO A 57 -5.42 -13.82 -8.13
C PRO A 57 -6.18 -14.86 -8.98
N SER A 58 -7.45 -15.11 -8.68
CA SER A 58 -8.33 -16.00 -9.44
C SER A 58 -9.04 -15.31 -10.61
N GLY A 59 -8.78 -14.03 -10.88
CA GLY A 59 -9.43 -13.23 -11.93
C GLY A 59 -10.81 -12.68 -11.56
N VAL A 60 -11.32 -12.97 -10.35
CA VAL A 60 -12.62 -12.45 -9.90
C VAL A 60 -12.48 -10.97 -9.57
N LEU A 61 -13.39 -10.17 -10.12
CA LEU A 61 -13.43 -8.72 -9.91
C LEU A 61 -13.75 -8.43 -8.43
N THR A 62 -12.89 -7.65 -7.78
CA THR A 62 -13.02 -7.38 -6.34
C THR A 62 -14.29 -6.59 -6.02
N ILE A 63 -14.74 -5.74 -6.96
CA ILE A 63 -16.00 -5.00 -6.83
C ILE A 63 -17.21 -5.94 -6.81
N ASN A 64 -17.19 -7.08 -7.50
CA ASN A 64 -18.32 -8.02 -7.48
C ASN A 64 -18.43 -8.70 -6.11
N ILE A 65 -17.29 -9.01 -5.49
CA ILE A 65 -17.27 -9.53 -4.12
C ILE A 65 -17.85 -8.47 -3.18
N PHE A 66 -17.40 -7.22 -3.31
CA PHE A 66 -17.87 -6.10 -2.49
C PHE A 66 -19.39 -5.82 -2.69
N ALA A 67 -19.86 -5.77 -3.93
CA ALA A 67 -21.25 -5.54 -4.29
C ALA A 67 -22.19 -6.71 -3.96
N ASN A 68 -21.64 -7.91 -3.73
CA ASN A 68 -22.40 -9.07 -3.24
C ASN A 68 -22.36 -9.22 -1.71
N THR A 69 -21.84 -8.21 -1.00
CA THR A 69 -21.94 -8.13 0.46
C THR A 69 -23.08 -7.19 0.86
N TYR A 70 -23.44 -7.19 2.14
CA TYR A 70 -24.42 -6.26 2.71
C TYR A 70 -23.98 -4.79 2.66
N TYR A 71 -22.74 -4.49 2.25
CA TYR A 71 -22.27 -3.10 2.04
C TYR A 71 -22.85 -2.46 0.77
N ASN A 72 -23.47 -3.25 -0.12
CA ASN A 72 -23.93 -2.79 -1.42
C ASN A 72 -25.11 -1.80 -1.37
N GLU A 73 -25.88 -1.83 -0.29
CA GLU A 73 -27.00 -0.93 -0.04
C GLU A 73 -26.55 0.43 0.51
N ASP A 74 -25.32 0.54 1.03
CA ASP A 74 -24.79 1.81 1.55
C ASP A 74 -24.07 2.60 0.42
N PRO A 75 -24.60 3.78 0.04
CA PRO A 75 -24.05 4.55 -1.08
C PRO A 75 -22.67 5.14 -0.79
N VAL A 76 -22.33 5.37 0.49
CA VAL A 76 -21.03 5.92 0.90
C VAL A 76 -19.94 4.84 0.73
N ALA A 77 -20.17 3.65 1.27
CA ALA A 77 -19.30 2.50 1.14
C ALA A 77 -19.13 2.09 -0.33
N MET A 78 -20.21 2.08 -1.11
CA MET A 78 -20.16 1.81 -2.55
C MET A 78 -19.38 2.88 -3.33
N GLY A 79 -19.56 4.16 -3.02
CA GLY A 79 -18.82 5.25 -3.66
C GLY A 79 -17.31 5.18 -3.38
N MET A 80 -16.94 4.91 -2.12
CA MET A 80 -15.55 4.69 -1.71
C MET A 80 -14.96 3.43 -2.36
N GLY A 81 -15.69 2.31 -2.32
CA GLY A 81 -15.31 1.03 -2.93
C GLY A 81 -15.10 1.16 -4.44
N HIS A 82 -16.01 1.82 -5.15
CA HIS A 82 -15.88 2.07 -6.60
C HIS A 82 -14.63 2.90 -6.92
N THR A 83 -14.33 3.92 -6.11
CA THR A 83 -13.12 4.73 -6.28
C THR A 83 -11.85 3.89 -6.14
N LEU A 84 -11.81 3.00 -5.14
CA LEU A 84 -10.63 2.17 -4.83
C LEU A 84 -10.47 0.94 -5.72
N LEU A 85 -11.58 0.34 -6.18
CA LEU A 85 -11.57 -0.93 -6.89
C LEU A 85 -11.73 -0.79 -8.40
N CYS A 86 -12.33 0.31 -8.88
CA CYS A 86 -12.55 0.54 -10.31
C CYS A 86 -11.65 1.65 -10.86
N LYS A 87 -11.51 2.78 -10.14
CA LYS A 87 -10.77 3.95 -10.66
C LYS A 87 -9.27 3.92 -10.34
N ALA A 88 -8.86 3.26 -9.25
CA ALA A 88 -7.48 3.28 -8.78
C ALA A 88 -6.47 2.58 -9.73
N ILE A 89 -6.96 1.77 -10.67
CA ILE A 89 -6.14 1.02 -11.62
C ILE A 89 -5.66 1.88 -12.80
N GLU A 90 -6.35 2.99 -13.10
CA GLU A 90 -6.09 3.83 -14.27
C GLU A 90 -4.63 4.33 -14.38
N PRO A 91 -4.00 4.83 -13.29
CA PRO A 91 -2.58 5.20 -13.35
C PRO A 91 -1.67 4.03 -13.74
N PHE A 92 -1.99 2.81 -13.29
CA PHE A 92 -1.20 1.62 -13.59
C PHE A 92 -1.34 1.18 -15.05
N ARG A 93 -2.56 1.24 -15.59
CA ARG A 93 -2.82 0.96 -17.01
C ARG A 93 -2.10 1.93 -17.93
N ARG A 94 -2.10 3.22 -17.57
CA ARG A 94 -1.40 4.26 -18.33
C ARG A 94 0.11 4.09 -18.24
N LEU A 95 0.64 3.90 -17.03
CA LEU A 95 2.08 3.85 -16.81
C LEU A 95 2.70 2.53 -17.27
N LYS A 96 1.96 1.43 -17.32
CA LYS A 96 2.44 0.09 -17.74
C LYS A 96 3.78 -0.26 -17.08
N LEU A 97 3.79 -0.30 -15.75
CA LEU A 97 5.01 -0.52 -14.97
C LEU A 97 5.75 -1.78 -15.43
N SER A 98 7.06 -1.66 -15.59
CA SER A 98 7.93 -2.84 -15.69
C SER A 98 8.06 -3.52 -14.32
N THR A 99 8.57 -4.76 -14.31
CA THR A 99 8.82 -5.48 -13.06
C THR A 99 9.89 -4.78 -12.22
N GLU A 100 10.93 -4.25 -12.85
CA GLU A 100 12.01 -3.49 -12.20
C GLU A 100 11.47 -2.21 -11.54
N GLU A 101 10.67 -1.43 -12.28
CA GLU A 101 10.01 -0.23 -11.74
C GLU A 101 9.12 -0.59 -10.55
N PHE A 102 8.30 -1.64 -10.68
CA PHE A 102 7.43 -2.11 -9.60
C PHE A 102 8.22 -2.48 -8.33
N VAL A 103 9.31 -3.24 -8.47
CA VAL A 103 10.11 -3.68 -7.30
C VAL A 103 10.79 -2.49 -6.62
N LEU A 104 11.28 -1.51 -7.38
CA LEU A 104 11.94 -0.32 -6.83
C LEU A 104 10.95 0.63 -6.16
N ILE A 105 9.79 0.87 -6.78
CA ILE A 105 8.69 1.62 -6.15
C ILE A 105 8.31 0.96 -4.81
N ARG A 106 8.20 -0.37 -4.80
CA ARG A 106 7.91 -1.12 -3.59
C ARG A 106 8.98 -0.93 -2.52
N ALA A 107 10.26 -0.97 -2.88
CA ALA A 107 11.37 -0.73 -1.96
C ALA A 107 11.40 0.70 -1.42
N ILE A 108 11.08 1.71 -2.24
CA ILE A 108 10.93 3.11 -1.82
C ILE A 108 9.81 3.23 -0.78
N ILE A 109 8.67 2.56 -0.99
CA ILE A 109 7.58 2.56 -0.02
C ILE A 109 7.97 1.85 1.28
N TYR A 110 8.72 0.73 1.23
CA TYR A 110 9.23 0.08 2.45
C TYR A 110 10.26 0.90 3.23
N SER A 111 10.92 1.85 2.57
CA SER A 111 11.90 2.77 3.19
C SER A 111 11.27 4.13 3.56
N HIS A 112 9.95 4.20 3.67
CA HIS A 112 9.26 5.45 3.94
C HIS A 112 9.55 6.00 5.35
N MET A 113 10.28 7.11 5.40
CA MET A 113 10.77 7.75 6.61
C MET A 113 9.76 8.68 7.31
N VAL A 114 8.71 9.12 6.61
CA VAL A 114 7.71 10.07 7.17
C VAL A 114 6.51 9.30 7.73
N SER A 115 6.74 8.54 8.80
CA SER A 115 5.67 7.80 9.49
C SER A 115 5.54 8.28 10.94
N PRO A 116 4.35 8.70 11.40
CA PRO A 116 4.16 9.04 12.80
C PRO A 116 4.53 7.87 13.72
N GLY A 117 5.23 8.17 14.81
CA GLY A 117 5.71 7.16 15.77
C GLY A 117 7.09 6.57 15.46
N LEU A 118 7.75 6.96 14.35
CA LEU A 118 9.14 6.57 14.10
C LEU A 118 10.13 7.37 14.95
N SER A 119 11.11 6.66 15.52
CA SER A 119 12.28 7.25 16.17
C SER A 119 13.15 8.02 15.18
N ASP A 120 13.90 9.01 15.67
CA ASP A 120 14.84 9.78 14.84
C ASP A 120 15.90 8.87 14.18
N GLN A 121 16.30 7.81 14.87
CA GLN A 121 17.25 6.82 14.35
C GLN A 121 16.64 6.04 13.18
N ALA A 122 15.40 5.57 13.31
CA ALA A 122 14.70 4.90 12.22
C ALA A 122 14.45 5.84 11.04
N GLN A 123 14.05 7.08 11.28
CA GLN A 123 13.87 8.07 10.22
C GLN A 123 15.15 8.27 9.40
N LYS A 124 16.31 8.40 10.07
CA LYS A 124 17.62 8.52 9.39
C LYS A 124 17.96 7.27 8.58
N LEU A 125 17.80 6.09 9.17
CA LEU A 125 18.05 4.82 8.49
C LEU A 125 17.17 4.67 7.23
N LEU A 126 15.87 4.91 7.38
CA LEU A 126 14.90 4.80 6.31
C LEU A 126 15.15 5.83 5.21
N PHE A 127 15.54 7.06 5.57
CA PHE A 127 15.92 8.10 4.63
C PHE A 127 17.09 7.65 3.72
N THR A 128 18.15 7.09 4.31
CA THR A 128 19.30 6.58 3.54
C THR A 128 18.90 5.49 2.55
N GLU A 129 18.05 4.55 2.95
CA GLU A 129 17.57 3.51 2.03
C GLU A 129 16.62 4.07 0.97
N ALA A 130 15.75 5.03 1.32
CA ALA A 130 14.87 5.69 0.37
C ALA A 130 15.65 6.45 -0.71
N GLU A 131 16.70 7.18 -0.34
CA GLU A 131 17.60 7.83 -1.30
C GLU A 131 18.23 6.81 -2.24
N LYS A 132 18.81 5.73 -1.69
CA LYS A 132 19.44 4.67 -2.47
C LYS A 132 18.51 4.05 -3.51
N TYR A 133 17.29 3.66 -3.11
CA TYR A 133 16.33 3.06 -4.04
C TYR A 133 15.81 4.07 -5.05
N SER A 134 15.64 5.34 -4.65
CA SER A 134 15.23 6.42 -5.54
C SER A 134 16.29 6.73 -6.60
N SER A 135 17.57 6.79 -6.21
CA SER A 135 18.69 6.95 -7.16
C SER A 135 18.78 5.76 -8.11
N LEU A 136 18.59 4.54 -7.62
CA LEU A 136 18.58 3.34 -8.47
C LEU A 136 17.42 3.37 -9.48
N LEU A 137 16.24 3.81 -9.06
CA LEU A 137 15.10 3.98 -9.95
C LEU A 137 15.40 5.00 -11.05
N MET A 138 15.92 6.18 -10.70
CA MET A 138 16.33 7.21 -11.67
C MET A 138 17.33 6.65 -12.69
N ASN A 139 18.36 5.93 -12.22
CA ASN A 139 19.38 5.35 -13.10
C ASN A 139 18.76 4.34 -14.07
N ILE A 140 17.91 3.43 -13.59
CA ILE A 140 17.27 2.42 -14.44
C ILE A 140 16.38 3.06 -15.49
N VAL A 141 15.56 4.05 -15.14
CA VAL A 141 14.71 4.70 -16.13
C VAL A 141 15.52 5.53 -17.12
N GLN A 142 16.63 6.14 -16.72
CA GLN A 142 17.53 6.83 -17.65
C GLN A 142 18.28 5.89 -18.59
N ILE A 143 18.67 4.70 -18.12
CA ILE A 143 19.27 3.65 -18.96
C ILE A 143 18.25 3.16 -19.99
N ASN A 144 17.00 2.93 -19.58
CA ASN A 144 15.98 2.34 -20.44
C ASN A 144 15.36 3.32 -21.43
N TYR A 145 15.22 4.60 -21.05
CA TYR A 145 14.48 5.61 -21.83
C TYR A 145 15.35 6.79 -22.28
N GLY A 146 16.62 6.85 -21.89
CA GLY A 146 17.52 7.99 -22.12
C GLY A 146 17.38 9.06 -21.03
N ALA A 147 18.31 10.02 -21.01
CA ALA A 147 18.44 10.98 -19.91
C ALA A 147 17.17 11.82 -19.66
N ALA A 148 16.67 12.52 -20.68
CA ALA A 148 15.50 13.39 -20.52
C ALA A 148 14.17 12.61 -20.41
N PRO A 149 13.85 11.63 -21.27
CA PRO A 149 12.62 10.85 -21.12
C PRO A 149 12.62 10.00 -19.85
N GLY A 150 13.78 9.48 -19.44
CA GLY A 150 13.94 8.77 -18.17
C GLY A 150 13.70 9.67 -16.95
N ALA A 151 14.19 10.90 -16.96
CA ALA A 151 13.89 11.86 -15.89
C ALA A 151 12.38 12.17 -15.79
N LEU A 152 11.70 12.32 -16.92
CA LEU A 152 10.24 12.49 -16.94
C LEU A 152 9.53 11.25 -16.37
N ARG A 153 9.96 10.07 -16.79
CA ARG A 153 9.44 8.79 -16.27
C ARG A 153 9.62 8.69 -14.76
N TYR A 154 10.79 9.05 -14.23
CA TYR A 154 11.04 9.09 -12.79
C TYR A 154 10.02 9.96 -12.06
N VAL A 155 9.75 11.17 -12.57
CA VAL A 155 8.75 12.08 -11.99
C VAL A 155 7.35 11.46 -11.99
N GLU A 156 6.94 10.78 -13.07
CA GLU A 156 5.67 10.06 -13.11
C GLU A 156 5.58 8.95 -12.05
N LEU A 157 6.66 8.19 -11.85
CA LEU A 157 6.71 7.12 -10.86
C LEU A 157 6.71 7.65 -9.42
N MET A 158 7.35 8.80 -9.17
CA MET A 158 7.25 9.48 -7.87
C MET A 158 5.83 9.99 -7.61
N GLY A 159 5.17 10.54 -8.62
CA GLY A 159 3.75 10.92 -8.54
C GLY A 159 2.84 9.72 -8.29
N LEU A 160 3.18 8.54 -8.83
CA LEU A 160 2.46 7.30 -8.51
C LEU A 160 2.62 6.90 -7.04
N ILE A 161 3.83 7.03 -6.47
CA ILE A 161 4.07 6.76 -5.03
C ILE A 161 3.19 7.66 -4.16
N GLU A 162 3.13 8.96 -4.44
CA GLU A 162 2.23 9.87 -3.72
C GLU A 162 0.76 9.45 -3.87
N GLY A 163 0.35 9.12 -5.09
CA GLY A 163 -0.98 8.60 -5.38
C GLY A 163 -1.32 7.34 -4.58
N LEU A 164 -0.34 6.44 -4.37
CA LEU A 164 -0.48 5.23 -3.56
C LEU A 164 -0.69 5.54 -2.08
N PHE A 165 -0.01 6.54 -1.52
CA PHE A 165 -0.27 6.99 -0.15
C PHE A 165 -1.68 7.55 0.01
N ASN A 166 -2.15 8.34 -0.95
CA ASN A 166 -3.54 8.83 -0.97
C ASN A 166 -4.56 7.68 -1.10
N MET A 167 -4.28 6.68 -1.95
CA MET A 167 -5.10 5.45 -2.02
C MET A 167 -5.09 4.68 -0.71
N GLY A 168 -3.96 4.63 -0.01
CA GLY A 168 -3.84 4.02 1.31
C GLY A 168 -4.73 4.71 2.35
N ALA A 169 -4.75 6.05 2.36
CA ALA A 169 -5.61 6.84 3.22
C ALA A 169 -7.11 6.60 2.92
N LYS A 170 -7.49 6.55 1.64
CA LYS A 170 -8.87 6.25 1.23
C LYS A 170 -9.31 4.84 1.61
N HIS A 171 -8.43 3.84 1.50
CA HIS A 171 -8.75 2.51 2.00
C HIS A 171 -8.97 2.52 3.51
N ARG A 172 -8.15 3.25 4.27
CA ARG A 172 -8.31 3.39 5.71
C ARG A 172 -9.64 4.04 6.08
N GLN A 173 -10.05 5.07 5.33
CA GLN A 173 -11.38 5.69 5.49
C GLN A 173 -12.51 4.69 5.24
N LEU A 174 -12.43 3.90 4.16
CA LEU A 174 -13.42 2.86 3.87
C LEU A 174 -13.51 1.83 5.01
N PHE A 175 -12.38 1.29 5.47
CA PHE A 175 -12.40 0.30 6.55
C PHE A 175 -12.85 0.89 7.89
N THR A 176 -12.53 2.15 8.17
CA THR A 176 -13.01 2.85 9.36
C THR A 176 -14.52 3.05 9.31
N TYR A 177 -15.06 3.42 8.14
CA TYR A 177 -16.50 3.55 7.94
C TYR A 177 -17.20 2.20 8.10
N ILE A 178 -16.68 1.15 7.43
CA ILE A 178 -17.23 -0.20 7.55
C ILE A 178 -17.23 -0.66 9.01
N SER A 179 -16.08 -0.59 9.70
CA SER A 179 -15.96 -1.10 11.08
C SER A 179 -16.80 -0.34 12.11
N ASN A 180 -16.95 0.98 11.97
CA ASN A 180 -17.64 1.79 12.97
C ASN A 180 -19.13 2.03 12.66
N VAL A 181 -19.54 1.89 11.40
CA VAL A 181 -20.89 2.26 10.95
C VAL A 181 -21.68 1.06 10.44
N LEU A 182 -21.06 0.19 9.63
CA LEU A 182 -21.78 -0.87 8.91
C LEU A 182 -21.66 -2.24 9.55
N ASP A 183 -20.50 -2.58 10.10
CA ASP A 183 -20.19 -3.93 10.59
C ASP A 183 -19.83 -3.95 12.09
N PRO A 184 -20.80 -4.19 12.99
CA PRO A 184 -20.49 -4.40 14.39
C PRO A 184 -19.66 -5.68 14.64
N ASN A 185 -19.49 -6.55 13.65
CA ASN A 185 -18.71 -7.79 13.71
C ASN A 185 -17.38 -7.70 12.94
N PHE A 186 -16.93 -6.53 12.51
CA PHE A 186 -15.70 -6.39 11.71
C PHE A 186 -14.48 -7.09 12.33
N ASP A 187 -14.33 -6.98 13.64
CA ASP A 187 -13.22 -7.58 14.41
C ASP A 187 -13.30 -9.12 14.49
N ARG A 188 -14.43 -9.74 14.12
CA ARG A 188 -14.55 -11.21 14.02
C ARG A 188 -13.97 -11.76 12.73
N VAL A 189 -13.98 -10.96 11.65
CA VAL A 189 -13.51 -11.37 10.31
C VAL A 189 -12.10 -10.88 10.00
N MET A 190 -11.66 -9.81 10.68
CA MET A 190 -10.31 -9.26 10.57
C MET A 190 -9.55 -9.46 11.89
N PRO A 191 -8.38 -10.10 11.91
CA PRO A 191 -7.54 -10.17 13.10
C PRO A 191 -7.28 -8.78 13.68
N SER A 192 -7.40 -8.63 15.01
CA SER A 192 -7.39 -7.32 15.70
C SER A 192 -6.19 -6.43 15.36
N VAL A 193 -5.01 -7.02 15.17
CA VAL A 193 -3.78 -6.30 14.75
C VAL A 193 -3.94 -5.73 13.34
N LEU A 194 -4.46 -6.52 12.40
CA LEU A 194 -4.71 -6.06 11.03
C LEU A 194 -5.85 -5.05 10.98
N ALA A 195 -6.90 -5.25 11.79
CA ALA A 195 -8.00 -4.29 11.91
C ALA A 195 -7.47 -2.91 12.34
N LYS A 196 -6.61 -2.85 13.36
CA LYS A 196 -5.96 -1.61 13.81
C LYS A 196 -5.08 -1.00 12.72
N ILE A 197 -4.24 -1.80 12.07
CA ILE A 197 -3.40 -1.33 10.95
C ILE A 197 -4.24 -0.80 9.79
N CYS A 198 -5.42 -1.37 9.52
CA CYS A 198 -6.29 -0.94 8.43
C CYS A 198 -7.19 0.26 8.77
N THR A 199 -7.46 0.53 10.05
CA THR A 199 -8.44 1.56 10.47
C THR A 199 -7.80 2.76 11.17
N LYS A 200 -6.79 2.57 12.02
CA LYS A 200 -6.33 3.62 12.95
C LYS A 200 -5.07 4.38 12.54
N GLY A 201 -4.38 3.99 11.48
CA GLY A 201 -3.09 4.62 11.14
C GLY A 201 -1.98 4.12 12.08
N PRO A 202 -0.81 4.78 12.14
CA PRO A 202 0.26 4.40 13.05
C PRO A 202 -0.28 4.25 14.48
N VAL A 203 -0.13 3.05 15.03
CA VAL A 203 -0.64 2.65 16.34
C VAL A 203 0.52 2.65 17.32
N GLU A 204 0.33 3.24 18.49
CA GLU A 204 1.31 3.12 19.58
C GLU A 204 1.40 1.66 20.05
N SER A 205 2.62 1.18 20.31
CA SER A 205 2.90 -0.25 20.55
C SER A 205 2.17 -0.87 21.74
N HIS A 206 1.91 -0.08 22.79
CA HIS A 206 1.13 -0.51 23.96
C HIS A 206 -0.33 -0.85 23.62
N GLN A 207 -0.83 -0.43 22.46
CA GLN A 207 -2.17 -0.76 21.99
C GLN A 207 -2.20 -2.03 21.13
N LEU A 208 -1.04 -2.58 20.71
CA LEU A 208 -0.98 -3.77 19.84
C LEU A 208 -0.70 -5.05 20.60
N PHE A 209 0.00 -4.98 21.75
CA PHE A 209 0.25 -6.12 22.63
C PHE A 209 -0.03 -5.69 24.08
N PRO A 210 -1.15 -6.09 24.69
CA PRO A 210 -1.42 -5.83 26.09
C PRO A 210 -0.72 -6.88 26.96
N PHE A 211 0.62 -6.88 26.97
CA PHE A 211 1.44 -7.66 27.89
C PHE A 211 2.76 -6.93 28.15
#